data_AF-A0A124ISH3-F1
#
_entry.id   AF-A0A124ISH3-F1
#
_cell.length_a   1.000
_cell.length_b   1.000
_cell.length_c   1.000
_cell.angle_alpha   90.00
_cell.angle_beta   90.00
_cell.angle_gamma   90.00
#
_symmetry.space_group_name_H-M   'P 1'
#
loop_
_entity.id
_entity.type
_entity.pdbx_description
1 polymer ?
#
loop_
_entity_poly.entity_id
_entity_poly.type
_entity_poly.pdbx_seq_one_letter_code
_entity_poly.pdbx_strand_id
1 'polypeptide(L)'
;MALVAIPEALLAELRRRGVDVESWIVDVLAKALQLDPKTSAVAHMELAERHLEEGKALADRDPVQASEKLYKAAEEAVKALAICLGLDVVEKVEARGRWTAAELDRSARDAASRLGSWLLDAWDHAWALHVWGFHEAKLDSDSVKARMPHIARLVEEAKKACA
;
A
#
# COMPACT_ATOMS: atom_id res chain seq x y z
N MET A 1 -7.06 -20.74 5.54
CA MET A 1 -6.04 -19.83 6.10
C MET A 1 -4.89 -20.67 6.61
N ALA A 2 -3.66 -20.45 6.12
CA ALA A 2 -2.46 -21.10 6.65
C ALA A 2 -1.75 -20.10 7.56
N LEU A 3 -1.33 -20.54 8.76
CA LEU A 3 -0.55 -19.72 9.69
C LEU A 3 0.93 -20.03 9.46
N VAL A 4 1.73 -19.03 9.12
CA VAL A 4 3.19 -19.18 8.95
C VAL A 4 3.88 -18.44 10.09
N ALA A 5 4.67 -19.16 10.88
CA ALA A 5 5.49 -18.57 11.92
C ALA A 5 6.82 -18.08 11.32
N ILE A 6 7.16 -16.81 11.54
CA ILE A 6 8.45 -16.23 11.14
C ILE A 6 9.43 -16.37 12.32
N PRO A 7 10.59 -17.04 12.15
CA PRO A 7 11.62 -17.11 13.20
C PRO A 7 12.04 -15.72 13.70
N GLU A 8 12.19 -15.57 15.02
CA GLU A 8 12.53 -14.28 15.66
C GLU A 8 13.81 -13.64 15.11
N ALA A 9 14.83 -14.44 14.79
CA ALA A 9 16.06 -13.93 14.18
C ALA A 9 15.80 -13.20 12.84
N LEU A 10 14.85 -13.70 12.03
CA LEU A 10 14.47 -13.07 10.77
C LEU A 10 13.58 -11.85 11.02
N LEU A 11 12.62 -11.95 11.94
CA LEU A 11 11.73 -10.83 12.28
C LEU A 11 12.52 -9.64 12.82
N ALA A 12 13.51 -9.87 13.67
CA ALA A 12 14.41 -8.84 14.18
C ALA A 12 15.17 -8.14 13.06
N GLU A 13 15.69 -8.89 12.08
CA GLU A 13 16.42 -8.31 10.95
C GLU A 13 15.50 -7.53 9.99
N LEU A 14 14.28 -8.02 9.75
CA LEU A 14 13.27 -7.31 8.96
C LEU A 14 12.91 -5.96 9.59
N ARG A 15 12.66 -5.95 10.91
CA ARG A 15 12.42 -4.73 11.68
C ARG A 15 13.60 -3.76 11.62
N ARG A 16 14.83 -4.26 11.81
CA ARG A 16 16.05 -3.44 11.75
C ARG A 16 16.22 -2.76 10.38
N ARG A 17 15.75 -3.41 9.31
CA ARG A 17 15.78 -2.89 7.95
C ARG A 17 14.55 -2.05 7.57
N GLY A 18 13.57 -1.92 8.46
CA GLY A 18 12.31 -1.21 8.20
C GLY A 18 11.48 -1.87 7.09
N VAL A 19 11.54 -3.20 6.97
CA VAL A 19 10.79 -3.94 5.95
C VAL A 19 9.38 -4.21 6.46
N ASP A 20 8.38 -3.81 5.67
CA ASP A 20 7.01 -4.28 5.87
C ASP A 20 6.92 -5.74 5.45
N VAL A 21 6.72 -6.62 6.43
CA VAL A 21 6.71 -8.08 6.25
C VAL A 21 5.50 -8.53 5.44
N GLU A 22 4.32 -7.93 5.65
CA GLU A 22 3.08 -8.35 4.98
C GLU A 22 3.14 -8.03 3.49
N SER A 23 3.67 -6.87 3.14
CA SER A 23 3.86 -6.50 1.74
C SER A 23 5.02 -7.26 1.09
N TRP A 24 6.16 -7.35 1.79
CA TRP A 24 7.36 -7.98 1.24
C TRP A 24 7.18 -9.47 0.96
N ILE A 25 6.41 -10.19 1.78
CA ILE A 25 6.15 -11.61 1.51
C ILE A 25 5.34 -11.81 0.21
N VAL A 26 4.46 -10.86 -0.14
CA VAL A 26 3.74 -10.90 -1.42
C VAL A 26 4.72 -10.75 -2.58
N ASP A 27 5.59 -9.74 -2.56
CA ASP A 27 6.62 -9.53 -3.60
C ASP A 27 7.52 -10.77 -3.76
N VAL A 28 7.98 -11.35 -2.63
CA VAL A 28 8.85 -12.53 -2.63
C VAL A 28 8.14 -13.75 -3.20
N LEU A 29 6.90 -14.01 -2.79
CA LEU A 29 6.12 -15.16 -3.28
C LEU A 29 5.74 -15.00 -4.74
N ALA A 30 5.33 -13.80 -5.17
CA ALA A 30 5.03 -13.49 -6.56
C ALA A 30 6.21 -13.82 -7.47
N LYS A 31 7.40 -13.36 -7.09
CA LYS A 31 8.64 -13.65 -7.81
C LYS A 31 9.03 -15.13 -7.77
N ALA A 32 8.97 -15.75 -6.59
CA ALA A 32 9.39 -17.15 -6.41
C ALA A 32 8.50 -18.14 -7.17
N LEU A 33 7.19 -17.85 -7.25
CA LEU A 33 6.20 -18.67 -7.94
C LEU A 33 6.02 -18.28 -9.42
N GLN A 34 6.73 -17.24 -9.89
CA GLN A 34 6.60 -16.69 -11.24
C GLN A 34 5.13 -16.38 -11.59
N LEU A 35 4.43 -15.73 -10.65
CA LEU A 35 3.04 -15.36 -10.84
C LEU A 35 2.92 -14.38 -12.01
N ASP A 36 1.86 -14.54 -12.79
CA ASP A 36 1.53 -13.55 -13.80
C ASP A 36 1.18 -12.20 -13.16
N PRO A 37 1.32 -11.07 -13.89
CA PRO A 37 1.04 -9.74 -13.35
C PRO A 37 -0.37 -9.59 -12.77
N LYS A 38 -1.37 -10.26 -13.34
CA LYS A 38 -2.75 -10.15 -12.84
C LYS A 38 -2.87 -10.78 -11.47
N THR A 39 -2.33 -11.98 -11.27
CA THR A 39 -2.36 -12.66 -9.97
C THR A 39 -1.56 -11.88 -8.91
N SER A 40 -0.40 -11.33 -9.28
CA SER A 40 0.40 -10.48 -8.39
C SER A 40 -0.35 -9.20 -7.97
N ALA A 41 -1.02 -8.54 -8.92
CA ALA A 41 -1.84 -7.36 -8.62
C ALA A 41 -3.03 -7.69 -7.70
N VAL A 42 -3.68 -8.84 -7.90
CA VAL A 42 -4.77 -9.30 -7.01
C VAL A 42 -4.28 -9.50 -5.58
N ALA A 43 -3.09 -10.09 -5.37
CA ALA A 43 -2.53 -10.27 -4.03
C ALA A 43 -2.31 -8.94 -3.29
N HIS A 44 -1.79 -7.92 -3.97
CA HIS A 44 -1.67 -6.57 -3.41
C HIS A 44 -3.04 -5.93 -3.16
N MET A 45 -4.01 -6.12 -4.05
CA MET A 45 -5.38 -5.62 -3.82
C MET A 45 -6.04 -6.24 -2.59
N GLU A 46 -5.82 -7.52 -2.31
CA GLU A 46 -6.31 -8.17 -1.09
C GLU A 46 -5.70 -7.56 0.18
N LEU A 47 -4.40 -7.17 0.15
CA LEU A 47 -3.79 -6.40 1.24
C LEU A 47 -4.41 -5.01 1.36
N ALA A 48 -4.60 -4.32 0.23
CA ALA A 48 -5.14 -2.97 0.18
C ALA A 48 -6.55 -2.90 0.80
N GLU A 49 -7.44 -3.82 0.41
CA GLU A 49 -8.80 -3.89 0.94
C GLU A 49 -8.80 -4.19 2.45
N ARG A 50 -7.95 -5.12 2.91
CA ARG A 50 -7.85 -5.45 4.33
C ARG A 50 -7.39 -4.26 5.17
N HIS A 51 -6.34 -3.58 4.73
CA HIS A 51 -5.83 -2.40 5.41
C HIS A 51 -6.81 -1.24 5.42
N LEU A 52 -7.60 -1.07 4.36
CA LEU A 52 -8.66 -0.08 4.32
C LEU A 52 -9.71 -0.35 5.40
N GLU A 53 -10.17 -1.60 5.53
CA GLU A 53 -11.14 -1.99 6.56
C GLU A 53 -10.59 -1.88 7.99
N GLU A 54 -9.33 -2.28 8.20
CA GLU A 54 -8.64 -2.08 9.48
C GLU A 54 -8.54 -0.60 9.85
N GLY A 55 -8.15 0.25 8.88
CA GLY A 55 -8.06 1.71 9.07
C GLY A 55 -9.40 2.35 9.41
N LYS A 56 -10.48 1.93 8.74
CA LYS A 56 -11.86 2.36 9.05
C LYS A 56 -12.26 1.99 10.48
N ALA A 57 -11.99 0.76 10.90
CA ALA A 57 -12.36 0.27 12.24
C ALA A 57 -11.60 0.98 13.37
N LEU A 58 -10.40 1.50 13.09
CA LEU A 58 -9.54 2.17 14.06
C LEU A 58 -9.74 3.69 14.12
N ALA A 59 -10.33 4.32 13.10
CA ALA A 59 -10.34 5.78 12.96
C ALA A 59 -10.91 6.54 14.17
N ASP A 60 -11.88 5.96 14.87
CA ASP A 60 -12.51 6.53 16.07
C ASP A 60 -11.74 6.28 17.39
N ARG A 61 -10.81 5.34 17.39
CA ARG A 61 -10.21 4.79 18.62
C ARG A 61 -8.71 5.02 18.70
N ASP A 62 -8.04 4.91 17.56
CA ASP A 62 -6.60 5.01 17.43
C ASP A 62 -6.28 5.67 16.08
N PRO A 63 -6.27 7.02 16.02
CA PRO A 63 -6.02 7.74 14.77
C PRO A 63 -4.59 7.53 14.24
N VAL A 64 -3.62 7.21 15.10
CA VAL A 64 -2.24 6.91 14.69
C VAL A 64 -2.20 5.59 13.93
N GLN A 65 -2.77 4.53 14.52
CA GLN A 65 -2.80 3.22 13.88
C GLN A 65 -3.73 3.21 12.65
N ALA A 66 -4.85 3.94 12.70
CA ALA A 66 -5.71 4.13 11.53
C ALA A 66 -4.96 4.80 10.38
N SER A 67 -4.15 5.81 10.67
CA SER A 67 -3.33 6.50 9.67
C SER A 67 -2.32 5.56 9.00
N GLU A 68 -1.65 4.70 9.78
CA GLU A 68 -0.74 3.69 9.21
C GLU A 68 -1.49 2.74 8.27
N LYS A 69 -2.64 2.22 8.71
CA LYS A 69 -3.43 1.25 7.93
C LYS A 69 -4.00 1.87 6.65
N LEU A 70 -4.51 3.10 6.72
CA LEU A 70 -4.99 3.81 5.53
C LEU A 70 -3.85 4.13 4.54
N TYR A 71 -2.65 4.47 5.04
CA TYR A 71 -1.49 4.62 4.16
C TYR A 71 -1.10 3.31 3.49
N LYS A 72 -1.04 2.20 4.24
CA LYS A 72 -0.75 0.87 3.68
C LYS A 72 -1.78 0.45 2.64
N ALA A 73 -3.05 0.78 2.85
CA ALA A 73 -4.09 0.54 1.85
C ALA A 73 -3.78 1.25 0.51
N ALA A 74 -3.35 2.52 0.59
CA ALA A 74 -2.95 3.28 -0.59
C ALA A 74 -1.66 2.75 -1.24
N GLU A 75 -0.66 2.40 -0.43
CA GLU A 75 0.61 1.82 -0.90
C GLU A 75 0.35 0.55 -1.71
N GLU A 76 -0.43 -0.39 -1.17
CA GLU A 76 -0.74 -1.65 -1.82
C GLU A 76 -1.62 -1.45 -3.08
N ALA A 77 -2.56 -0.50 -3.06
CA ALA A 77 -3.32 -0.14 -4.26
C ALA A 77 -2.43 0.43 -5.38
N VAL A 78 -1.45 1.28 -5.04
CA VAL A 78 -0.50 1.84 -6.00
C VAL A 78 0.42 0.76 -6.57
N LYS A 79 0.88 -0.21 -5.76
CA LYS A 79 1.66 -1.37 -6.24
C LYS A 79 0.84 -2.22 -7.21
N ALA A 80 -0.41 -2.53 -6.86
CA ALA A 80 -1.31 -3.27 -7.74
C ALA A 80 -1.51 -2.55 -9.08
N LEU A 81 -1.76 -1.24 -9.06
CA LEU A 81 -1.88 -0.41 -10.25
C LEU A 81 -0.60 -0.43 -11.09
N ALA A 82 0.56 -0.31 -10.46
CA ALA A 82 1.84 -0.34 -11.19
C ALA A 82 2.02 -1.66 -11.95
N ILE A 83 1.68 -2.78 -11.32
CA ILE A 83 1.76 -4.10 -11.91
C ILE A 83 0.72 -4.27 -13.04
N CYS A 84 -0.56 -3.99 -12.76
CA CYS A 84 -1.63 -4.28 -13.73
C CYS A 84 -1.63 -3.32 -14.93
N LEU A 85 -1.12 -2.10 -14.76
CA LEU A 85 -0.89 -1.15 -15.86
C LEU A 85 0.44 -1.39 -16.59
N GLY A 86 1.29 -2.31 -16.12
CA GLY A 86 2.60 -2.60 -16.73
C GLY A 86 3.51 -1.37 -16.74
N LEU A 87 3.66 -0.70 -15.60
CA LEU A 87 4.54 0.46 -15.46
C LEU A 87 6.02 0.04 -15.42
N ASP A 88 6.90 0.87 -16.00
CA ASP A 88 8.35 0.60 -16.11
C ASP A 88 9.05 0.45 -14.75
N VAL A 89 8.45 1.01 -13.69
CA VAL A 89 8.93 0.95 -12.32
C VAL A 89 8.98 -0.47 -11.77
N VAL A 90 8.11 -1.38 -12.25
CA VAL A 90 8.00 -2.75 -11.75
C VAL A 90 9.31 -3.52 -11.95
N GLU A 91 9.91 -3.43 -13.15
CA GLU A 91 11.18 -4.11 -13.44
C GLU A 91 12.31 -3.66 -12.51
N LYS A 92 12.36 -2.36 -12.19
CA LYS A 92 13.36 -1.78 -11.28
C LYS A 92 13.17 -2.27 -9.85
N VAL A 93 11.93 -2.34 -9.40
CA VAL A 93 11.57 -2.86 -8.08
C VAL A 93 11.90 -4.34 -7.97
N GLU A 94 11.57 -5.15 -8.96
CA GLU A 94 11.85 -6.60 -8.98
C GLU A 94 13.35 -6.91 -8.95
N ALA A 95 14.16 -6.10 -9.64
CA ALA A 95 15.61 -6.22 -9.62
C ALA A 95 16.19 -5.88 -8.24
N ARG A 96 15.65 -4.84 -7.58
CA ARG A 96 16.10 -4.39 -6.25
C ARG A 96 15.50 -5.20 -5.11
N GLY A 97 14.38 -5.87 -5.33
CA GLY A 97 13.65 -6.69 -4.36
C GLY A 97 12.91 -5.92 -3.27
N ARG A 98 12.70 -4.61 -3.44
CA ARG A 98 11.93 -3.77 -2.51
C ARG A 98 11.41 -2.51 -3.19
N TRP A 99 10.28 -2.00 -2.73
CA TRP A 99 9.74 -0.69 -3.09
C TRP A 99 10.39 0.45 -2.26
N THR A 100 10.37 1.67 -2.82
CA THR A 100 10.73 2.90 -2.10
C THR A 100 9.63 3.93 -2.25
N ALA A 101 9.57 4.88 -1.31
CA ALA A 101 8.63 6.01 -1.39
C ALA A 101 8.72 6.77 -2.73
N ALA A 102 9.92 6.93 -3.28
CA ALA A 102 10.12 7.60 -4.58
C ALA A 102 9.52 6.82 -5.77
N GLU A 103 9.52 5.49 -5.72
CA GLU A 103 8.90 4.67 -6.76
C GLU A 103 7.39 4.60 -6.58
N LEU A 104 6.88 4.58 -5.35
CA LEU A 104 5.46 4.66 -5.07
C LEU A 104 4.89 6.00 -5.57
N ASP A 105 5.58 7.10 -5.27
CA ASP A 105 5.22 8.43 -5.79
C ASP A 105 5.24 8.47 -7.33
N ARG A 106 6.28 7.94 -7.96
CA ARG A 106 6.35 7.82 -9.43
C ARG A 106 5.18 6.99 -9.96
N SER A 107 4.89 5.85 -9.34
CA SER A 107 3.82 4.94 -9.75
C SER A 107 2.46 5.61 -9.64
N ALA A 108 2.22 6.40 -8.58
CA ALA A 108 1.02 7.19 -8.42
C ALA A 108 0.89 8.24 -9.55
N ARG A 109 1.96 8.98 -9.87
CA ARG A 109 1.97 9.93 -10.99
C ARG A 109 1.68 9.27 -12.34
N ASP A 110 2.32 8.15 -12.61
CA ASP A 110 2.15 7.41 -13.86
C ASP A 110 0.75 6.81 -13.96
N ALA A 111 0.20 6.27 -12.87
CA ALA A 111 -1.18 5.79 -12.82
C ALA A 111 -2.20 6.94 -12.99
N ALA A 112 -1.94 8.11 -12.39
CA ALA A 112 -2.79 9.29 -12.52
C ALA A 112 -2.87 9.79 -13.97
N SER A 113 -1.79 9.64 -14.75
CA SER A 113 -1.81 9.97 -16.18
C SER A 113 -2.78 9.10 -16.99
N ARG A 114 -3.12 7.89 -16.49
CA ARG A 114 -4.01 6.93 -17.14
C ARG A 114 -5.44 6.95 -16.58
N LEU A 115 -5.58 7.12 -15.27
CA LEU A 115 -6.85 6.99 -14.54
C LEU A 115 -7.44 8.33 -14.07
N GLY A 116 -6.66 9.41 -14.14
CA GLY A 116 -7.08 10.77 -13.79
C GLY A 116 -6.33 11.35 -12.59
N SER A 117 -6.27 12.69 -12.52
CA SER A 117 -5.49 13.45 -11.54
C SER A 117 -5.93 13.25 -10.09
N TRP A 118 -7.18 12.82 -9.86
CA TRP A 118 -7.71 12.52 -8.53
C TRP A 118 -6.88 11.47 -7.77
N LEU A 119 -6.12 10.64 -8.48
CA LEU A 119 -5.24 9.63 -7.90
C LEU A 119 -4.06 10.30 -7.18
N LEU A 120 -3.54 11.41 -7.70
CA LEU A 120 -2.51 12.20 -7.01
C LEU A 120 -3.06 12.86 -5.76
N ASP A 121 -4.29 13.40 -5.81
CA ASP A 121 -4.94 13.93 -4.61
C ASP A 121 -5.07 12.84 -3.53
N ALA A 122 -5.46 11.61 -3.92
CA ALA A 122 -5.54 10.48 -3.01
C ALA A 122 -4.17 10.07 -2.44
N TRP A 123 -3.11 10.10 -3.27
CA TRP A 123 -1.75 9.82 -2.83
C TRP A 123 -1.23 10.89 -1.87
N ASP A 124 -1.51 12.17 -2.10
CA ASP A 124 -1.14 13.27 -1.19
C ASP A 124 -1.85 13.14 0.17
N HIS A 125 -3.12 12.73 0.16
CA HIS A 125 -3.84 12.39 1.39
C HIS A 125 -3.23 11.19 2.12
N ALA A 126 -2.80 10.15 1.38
CA ALA A 126 -2.09 9.00 1.95
C ALA A 126 -0.75 9.41 2.55
N TRP A 127 0.00 10.28 1.88
CA TRP A 127 1.27 10.80 2.38
C TRP A 127 1.10 11.64 3.65
N ALA A 128 0.04 12.46 3.72
CA ALA A 128 -0.30 13.18 4.94
C ALA A 128 -0.65 12.23 6.11
N LEU A 129 -1.37 11.14 5.84
CA LEU A 129 -1.64 10.10 6.85
C LEU A 129 -0.34 9.43 7.31
N HIS A 130 0.57 9.13 6.39
CA HIS A 130 1.88 8.55 6.73
C HIS A 130 2.73 9.45 7.62
N VAL A 131 2.92 10.70 7.19
CA VAL A 131 3.84 11.63 7.89
C VAL A 131 3.17 12.22 9.12
N TRP A 132 2.06 12.94 8.95
CA TRP A 132 1.42 13.65 10.05
C TRP A 132 0.62 12.74 10.96
N GLY A 133 0.03 11.67 10.41
CA GLY A 133 -0.76 10.72 11.18
C GLY A 133 0.10 9.69 11.92
N PHE A 134 0.80 8.84 11.17
CA PHE A 134 1.54 7.72 11.75
C PHE A 134 2.86 8.15 12.41
N HIS A 135 3.71 8.88 11.69
CA HIS A 135 5.04 9.22 12.20
C HIS A 135 5.04 10.35 13.23
N GLU A 136 4.21 11.37 13.04
CA GLU A 136 4.20 12.55 13.92
C GLU A 136 3.04 12.58 14.93
N ALA A 137 2.04 11.70 14.79
CA ALA A 137 0.87 11.61 15.68
C ALA A 137 0.13 12.96 15.89
N LYS A 138 0.01 13.76 14.81
CA LYS A 138 -0.62 15.10 14.82
C LYS A 138 -2.06 15.12 14.32
N LEU A 139 -2.52 14.05 13.66
CA LEU A 139 -3.89 13.97 13.14
C LEU A 139 -4.83 13.38 14.20
N ASP A 140 -5.93 14.07 14.46
CA ASP A 140 -7.05 13.55 15.23
C ASP A 140 -7.97 12.67 14.36
N SER A 141 -8.96 12.03 15.00
CA SER A 141 -9.92 11.15 14.31
C SER A 141 -10.66 11.85 13.19
N ASP A 142 -11.06 13.11 13.37
CA ASP A 142 -11.77 13.88 12.33
C ASP A 142 -10.86 14.15 11.14
N SER A 143 -9.59 14.51 11.37
CA SER A 143 -8.59 14.70 10.32
C SER A 143 -8.30 13.42 9.54
N VAL A 144 -8.29 12.26 10.22
CA VAL A 144 -8.13 10.94 9.58
C VAL A 144 -9.36 10.61 8.74
N LYS A 145 -10.56 10.76 9.31
CA LYS A 145 -11.84 10.50 8.63
C LYS A 145 -12.05 11.39 7.40
N ALA A 146 -11.61 12.64 7.44
CA ALA A 146 -11.70 13.55 6.30
C ALA A 146 -10.89 13.05 5.08
N ARG A 147 -9.81 12.29 5.32
CA ARG A 147 -8.94 11.75 4.26
C ARG A 147 -9.35 10.37 3.78
N MET A 148 -10.05 9.62 4.63
CA MET A 148 -10.47 8.24 4.38
C MET A 148 -11.25 8.04 3.05
N PRO A 149 -12.17 8.93 2.62
CA PRO A 149 -12.86 8.78 1.33
C PRO A 149 -11.92 8.76 0.13
N HIS A 150 -10.80 9.50 0.19
CA HIS A 150 -9.81 9.52 -0.89
C HIS A 150 -9.07 8.18 -1.01
N ILE A 151 -8.73 7.58 0.13
CA ILE A 151 -8.10 6.25 0.18
C ILE A 151 -9.09 5.18 -0.26
N ALA A 152 -10.35 5.24 0.19
CA ALA A 152 -11.38 4.32 -0.24
C ALA A 152 -11.61 4.36 -1.75
N ARG A 153 -11.67 5.56 -2.34
CA ARG A 153 -11.76 5.75 -3.79
C ARG A 153 -10.56 5.16 -4.52
N LEU A 154 -9.34 5.38 -4.03
CA LEU A 154 -8.13 4.83 -4.62
C LEU A 154 -8.19 3.29 -4.67
N VAL A 155 -8.53 2.65 -3.56
CA VAL A 155 -8.65 1.18 -3.50
C VAL A 155 -9.76 0.68 -4.43
N GLU A 156 -10.92 1.34 -4.46
CA GLU A 156 -12.04 0.95 -5.33
C GLU A 156 -11.69 1.03 -6.82
N GLU A 157 -11.11 2.16 -7.25
CA GLU A 157 -10.73 2.37 -8.65
C GLU A 157 -9.55 1.50 -9.06
N ALA A 158 -8.58 1.26 -8.16
CA ALA A 158 -7.51 0.29 -8.40
C ALA A 158 -8.06 -1.12 -8.60
N LYS A 159 -9.04 -1.54 -7.79
CA LYS A 159 -9.71 -2.82 -7.95
C LYS A 159 -10.38 -2.96 -9.31
N LYS A 160 -11.09 -1.92 -9.78
CA LYS A 160 -11.72 -1.91 -11.11
C LYS A 160 -10.70 -1.99 -12.23
N ALA A 161 -9.58 -1.28 -12.10
CA ALA A 161 -8.53 -1.24 -13.12
C ALA A 161 -7.74 -2.55 -13.22
N CYS A 162 -7.59 -3.29 -12.12
CA CYS A 162 -6.82 -4.53 -12.08
C CYS A 162 -7.67 -5.83 -12.14
N ALA A 163 -9.00 -5.72 -12.30
CA ALA A 163 -9.93 -6.85 -12.39
C ALA A 163 -9.85 -7.64 -13.71
#